data_AF-A0A9J7X2H1-F1
#
_entry.id   AF-A0A9J7X2H1-F1
#
_cell.length_a   1.000
_cell.length_b   1.000
_cell.length_c   1.000
_cell.angle_alpha   90.00
_cell.angle_beta   90.00
_cell.angle_gamma   90.00
#
_symmetry.space_group_name_H-M   'P 1'
#
loop_
_entity.id
_entity.type
_entity.pdbx_description
1 polymer ?
#
loop_
_entity_poly.entity_id
_entity_poly.type
_entity_poly.pdbx_seq_one_letter_code
_entity_poly.pdbx_strand_id
1 'polypeptide(L)' 'MNAAKYRDILDENLLQSAQDLRLGRRFTFQQDNDPKHTAKITKEWLHNNSVTVLECPFMLEKPPMLLN' A
#
# COMPACT_ATOMS: atom_id res chain seq x y z
N MET A 1 8.79 -4.71 -11.01
CA MET A 1 8.01 -5.33 -9.92
C MET A 1 6.65 -5.75 -10.49
N ASN A 2 6.11 -6.93 -10.16
CA ASN A 2 4.76 -7.35 -10.56
C ASN A 2 3.82 -7.43 -9.33
N ALA A 3 2.53 -7.67 -9.55
CA ALA A 3 1.55 -7.70 -8.46
C ALA A 3 1.81 -8.83 -7.44
N ALA A 4 2.29 -10.00 -7.88
CA ALA A 4 2.59 -11.12 -6.99
C ALA A 4 3.73 -10.77 -6.03
N LYS A 5 4.85 -10.25 -6.56
CA LYS A 5 5.96 -9.79 -5.74
C LYS A 5 5.60 -8.61 -4.85
N TYR A 6 4.71 -7.72 -5.30
CA TYR A 6 4.21 -6.62 -4.46
C TYR A 6 3.41 -7.16 -3.27
N ARG A 7 2.51 -8.12 -3.50
CA ARG A 7 1.78 -8.81 -2.43
C ARG A 7 2.74 -9.48 -1.45
N ASP A 8 3.78 -10.16 -1.93
CA ASP A 8 4.77 -10.81 -1.06
C ASP A 8 5.48 -9.78 -0.15
N ILE A 9 5.84 -8.61 -0.68
CA ILE A 9 6.41 -7.52 0.12
C ILE A 9 5.45 -7.00 1.19
N LEU A 10 4.16 -6.87 0.87
CA LEU A 10 3.15 -6.47 1.85
C LEU A 10 3.02 -7.51 2.97
N ASP A 11 3.02 -8.80 2.61
CA ASP A 11 2.94 -9.94 3.52
C ASP A 11 4.11 -9.96 4.50
N GLU A 12 5.32 -9.77 3.99
CA GLU A 12 6.55 -9.79 4.78
C GLU A 12 6.69 -8.56 5.71
N ASN A 13 6.25 -7.38 5.27
CA ASN A 13 6.70 -6.13 5.89
C ASN A 13 5.59 -5.29 6.51
N LEU A 14 4.38 -5.26 5.94
CA LEU A 14 3.42 -4.20 6.25
C LEU A 14 2.95 -4.25 7.71
N LEU A 15 2.50 -5.42 8.16
CA LEU A 15 1.96 -5.57 9.52
C LEU A 15 3.06 -5.45 10.58
N GLN A 16 4.25 -5.98 10.31
CA GLN A 16 5.40 -5.82 11.20
C GLN A 16 5.81 -4.35 11.33
N SER A 17 5.88 -3.63 10.21
CA SER A 17 6.18 -2.19 10.21
C SER A 17 5.16 -1.39 11.03
N ALA A 18 3.87 -1.71 10.89
CA ALA A 18 2.83 -1.05 11.68
C ALA A 18 2.97 -1.33 13.19
N GLN A 19 3.40 -2.53 13.56
CA GLN A 19 3.70 -2.89 14.95
C GLN A 19 4.93 -2.13 15.47
N ASP A 20 6.02 -2.12 14.71
CA ASP A 20 7.29 -1.49 15.09
C ASP A 20 7.13 0.03 15.26
N LEU A 21 6.33 0.65 14.40
CA LEU A 21 5.96 2.06 14.46
C LEU A 21 4.86 2.37 15.50
N ARG A 22 4.34 1.35 16.19
CA ARG A 22 3.29 1.47 17.22
C ARG A 22 2.04 2.20 16.74
N LEU A 23 1.67 2.02 15.46
CA LEU A 23 0.46 2.59 14.86
C LEU A 23 -0.82 1.97 15.41
N GLY A 24 -0.69 0.84 16.12
CA GLY A 24 -1.80 0.08 16.66
C GLY A 24 -2.49 -0.77 15.59
N ARG A 25 -3.58 -1.44 15.99
CA ARG A 25 -4.34 -2.37 15.14
C ARG A 25 -5.13 -1.68 14.02
N ARG A 26 -5.34 -0.37 14.12
CA ARG A 26 -6.14 0.43 13.19
C ARG A 26 -5.25 1.49 12.57
N PHE A 27 -4.58 1.14 11.48
CA PHE A 27 -3.82 2.08 10.68
C PHE A 27 -4.46 2.20 9.28
N THR A 28 -4.16 3.31 8.62
CA THR A 28 -4.54 3.52 7.22
C THR A 28 -3.28 3.44 6.37
N PHE A 29 -3.31 2.63 5.32
CA PHE A 29 -2.23 2.44 4.36
C PHE A 29 -2.47 3.29 3.12
N GLN A 30 -1.45 3.97 2.62
CA GLN A 30 -1.53 4.73 1.36
C GLN A 30 -0.66 4.05 0.30
N GLN A 31 -1.22 3.88 -0.90
CA GLN A 31 -0.52 3.40 -2.09
C GLN A 31 -1.00 4.19 -3.31
N ASP A 32 -0.21 4.22 -4.38
CA ASP A 32 -0.63 4.82 -5.66
C ASP A 32 -1.55 3.87 -6.46
N ASN A 33 -2.09 4.38 -7.57
CA ASN A 33 -3.01 3.63 -8.45
C ASN A 33 -2.29 2.78 -9.52
N ASP A 34 -1.00 2.47 -9.36
CA ASP A 34 -0.28 1.60 -10.30
C ASP A 34 -1.03 0.25 -10.45
N PRO A 35 -1.13 -0.31 -11.67
CA PRO A 35 -1.85 -1.56 -11.92
C PRO A 35 -1.46 -2.71 -10.98
N LYS A 36 -0.22 -2.77 -10.51
CA LYS A 36 0.22 -3.82 -9.57
C LYS A 36 -0.34 -3.64 -8.16
N HIS A 37 -0.63 -2.42 -7.73
CA HIS A 37 -1.21 -2.11 -6.41
C HIS A 37 -2.74 -2.27 -6.40
N THR A 38 -3.37 -2.09 -7.57
CA THR A 38 -4.82 -2.22 -7.76
C THR A 38 -5.25 -3.58 -8.30
N ALA A 39 -4.29 -4.48 -8.56
CA ALA A 39 -4.52 -5.85 -8.99
C ALA A 39 -5.37 -6.64 -7.98
N LYS A 40 -6.14 -7.61 -8.48
CA LYS A 40 -7.04 -8.43 -7.68
C LYS A 40 -6.35 -9.09 -6.48
N ILE A 41 -5.19 -9.72 -6.71
CA ILE A 41 -4.43 -10.42 -5.65
C ILE A 41 -3.96 -9.49 -4.53
N THR A 42 -3.66 -8.23 -4.86
CA THR A 42 -3.25 -7.22 -3.88
C THR A 42 -4.45 -6.71 -3.08
N LYS A 43 -5.57 -6.41 -3.77
CA LYS A 43 -6.82 -6.02 -3.11
C LYS A 43 -7.35 -7.09 -2.17
N GLU A 44 -7.30 -8.36 -2.58
CA GLU A 44 -7.71 -9.49 -1.75
C GLU A 44 -6.81 -9.64 -0.51
N TRP A 45 -5.49 -9.51 -0.67
CA TRP A 45 -4.57 -9.56 0.47
C TRP A 45 -4.84 -8.43 1.47
N LEU A 46 -5.01 -7.18 1.00
CA LEU A 46 -5.31 -6.03 1.85
C LEU A 46 -6.63 -6.21 2.60
N HIS A 47 -7.66 -6.73 1.93
CA HIS A 47 -8.95 -7.03 2.53
C HIS A 47 -8.84 -8.12 3.61
N ASN A 48 -8.20 -9.25 3.29
CA ASN A 48 -8.05 -10.38 4.21
C ASN A 48 -7.25 -10.01 5.47
N ASN A 49 -6.31 -9.06 5.34
CA ASN A 49 -5.52 -8.55 6.46
C ASN A 49 -6.14 -7.34 7.16
N SER A 50 -7.40 -6.99 6.83
CA SER A 50 -8.12 -5.85 7.43
C SER A 50 -7.38 -4.51 7.33
N VAL A 51 -6.60 -4.33 6.26
CA VAL A 51 -5.86 -3.09 6.02
C VAL A 51 -6.78 -2.09 5.36
N THR A 52 -6.99 -0.95 6.02
CA THR A 52 -7.73 0.17 5.41
C THR A 52 -6.81 0.90 4.45
N VAL A 53 -7.19 1.00 3.19
CA VAL A 53 -6.43 1.77 2.19
C VAL A 53 -7.02 3.17 2.07
N LEU A 54 -6.18 4.20 2.15
CA LEU A 54 -6.59 5.57 1.88
C LEU A 54 -6.94 5.70 0.40
N GLU A 55 -8.16 6.11 0.10
CA GLU A 55 -8.54 6.45 -1.27
C GLU A 55 -7.76 7.70 -1.68
N CYS A 56 -6.84 7.52 -2.63
CA CYS A 56 -6.05 8.61 -3.18
C CYS A 56 -6.84 9.20 -4.37
N PRO A 57 -7.39 10.43 -4.27
CA PRO A 57 -8.18 11.04 -5.36
C PRO A 57 -7.32 11.49 -6.55
N PHE A 58 -6.00 11.28 -6.51
CA PHE A 58 -5.07 11.85 -7.46
C PHE A 58 -4.41 10.76 -8.31
N MET A 59 -4.66 10.81 -9.62
CA MET A 59 -3.71 10.34 -10.62
C MET A 59 -2.49 11.27 -10.59
N LEU A 60 -1.58 11.07 -9.63
CA LEU A 60 -0.27 11.69 -9.68
C LEU A 60 0.60 10.88 -10.65
N GLU A 61 0.53 11.20 -11.93
CA GLU A 61 1.78 11.19 -12.70
C GLU A 61 2.70 12.19 -12.01
N LYS A 62 3.68 11.66 -11.27
CA LYS A 62 4.81 12.34 -10.59
C LYS A 62 4.57 13.77 -10.09
N PRO A 63 4.66 14.05 -8.77
CA PRO A 63 4.77 15.43 -8.33
C PRO A 63 5.98 16.08 -9.04
N PRO A 64 5.85 17.32 -9.57
CA PRO A 64 7.02 18.05 -10.02
C PRO A 64 7.95 18.12 -8.82
N MET A 65 9.15 17.55 -8.98
CA MET A 65 10.19 17.66 -7.99
C MET A 65 10.28 19.13 -7.59
N LEU A 66 10.19 19.42 -6.29
CA LEU A 66 10.71 20.67 -5.77
C LEU A 66 12.18 20.68 -6.17
N LEU A 67 12.46 21.43 -7.23
CA LEU A 67 13.80 21.76 -7.68
C LEU A 67 14.34 22.75 -6.65
N ASN A 68 15.30 22.31 -5.86
CA ASN A 68 16.25 23.17 -5.18
C ASN A 68 17.66 22.71 -5.54
#